data_AF-A0A3D0K3I5-F1
#
_entry.id   AF-A0A3D0K3I5-F1
#
_cell.length_a   1.000
_cell.length_b   1.000
_cell.length_c   1.000
_cell.angle_alpha   90.00
_cell.angle_beta   90.00
_cell.angle_gamma   90.00
#
_symmetry.space_group_name_H-M   'P 1'
#
loop_
_entity.id
_entity.type
_entity.pdbx_description
1 polymer ?
#
loop_
_entity_poly.entity_id
_entity_poly.type
_entity_poly.pdbx_seq_one_letter_code
_entity_poly.pdbx_strand_id
1 'polypeptide(L)'
;MRIKPFHRIQPHPSRASTVSSPPYDVVSTDEARELAEGRPESFLHVIRPEIDLPDGVAFNDDAVYEKAASNLERFLADGTLARDETPSIAIYRLAWEGRSQYGIVCTCHVDDYENGSIKKHEKTRPDKEDDRTRHVLTLDAHTGPLMLTFRDDEEIDRRLALDTTGRPSVHFKSSDGVTHTLWTITETEPWVEAFRNVDELYIADGHHRAASAARAAARRREECPHADHDAEFNWF
;
A
#
# COMPACT_ATOMS: atom_id res chain seq x y z
N MET A 1 -6.50 -17.08 6.98
CA MET A 1 -5.86 -16.14 6.03
C MET A 1 -4.42 -15.93 6.43
N ARG A 2 -3.45 -15.94 5.50
CA ARG A 2 -2.05 -15.65 5.82
C ARG A 2 -1.79 -14.16 5.71
N ILE A 3 -1.48 -13.53 6.84
CA ILE A 3 -0.96 -12.17 6.89
C ILE A 3 0.48 -12.17 7.42
N LYS A 4 1.26 -11.16 7.06
CA LYS A 4 2.65 -11.02 7.53
C LYS A 4 2.96 -9.55 7.88
N PRO A 5 3.68 -9.30 9.00
CA PRO A 5 4.25 -7.99 9.28
C PRO A 5 5.40 -7.71 8.31
N PHE A 6 5.62 -6.45 7.97
CA PHE A 6 6.62 -6.08 6.97
C PHE A 6 7.38 -4.83 7.36
N HIS A 7 8.54 -4.63 6.74
CA HIS A 7 9.29 -3.39 6.87
C HIS A 7 8.63 -2.31 6.03
N ARG A 8 7.70 -1.57 6.61
CA ARG A 8 7.00 -0.49 5.93
C ARG A 8 7.97 0.60 5.49
N ILE A 9 7.75 1.15 4.31
CA ILE A 9 8.33 2.42 3.91
C ILE A 9 7.28 3.49 4.17
N GLN A 10 7.55 4.38 5.11
CA GLN A 10 6.58 5.39 5.55
C GLN A 10 7.26 6.73 5.84
N PRO A 11 6.53 7.86 5.76
CA PRO A 11 7.09 9.14 6.11
C PRO A 11 7.34 9.27 7.61
N HIS A 12 8.28 10.13 7.99
CA HIS A 12 8.36 10.56 9.38
C HIS A 12 6.99 11.14 9.81
N PRO A 13 6.48 10.86 11.03
CA PRO A 13 5.14 11.30 11.43
C PRO A 13 4.84 12.78 11.22
N SER A 14 5.84 13.65 11.40
CA SER A 14 5.69 15.10 11.20
C SER A 14 5.57 15.52 9.73
N ARG A 15 5.91 14.64 8.78
CA ARG A 15 5.80 14.88 7.32
C ARG A 15 4.62 14.14 6.70
N ALA A 16 3.92 13.30 7.46
CA ALA A 16 2.85 12.43 6.94
C ALA A 16 1.77 13.20 6.16
N SER A 17 1.36 14.39 6.64
CA SER A 17 0.39 15.24 5.94
C SER A 17 0.93 15.84 4.64
N THR A 18 2.23 16.11 4.56
CA THR A 18 2.86 16.70 3.37
C THR A 18 3.04 15.64 2.28
N VAL A 19 3.44 14.44 2.69
CA VAL A 19 3.71 13.30 1.80
C VAL A 19 2.41 12.66 1.30
N SER A 20 1.36 12.61 2.12
CA SER A 20 0.08 12.01 1.75
C SER A 20 -0.49 12.61 0.45
N SER A 21 -1.01 11.72 -0.39
CA SER A 21 -1.67 12.03 -1.66
C SER A 21 -2.92 11.18 -1.87
N PRO A 22 -3.80 11.58 -2.81
CA PRO A 22 -4.81 10.67 -3.35
C PRO A 22 -4.18 9.45 -4.04
N PRO A 23 -4.95 8.36 -4.20
CA PRO A 23 -4.59 7.24 -5.06
C PRO A 23 -4.26 7.64 -6.50
N TYR A 24 -3.42 6.85 -7.17
CA TYR A 24 -2.96 7.13 -8.54
C TYR A 24 -4.08 7.09 -9.59
N ASP A 25 -5.14 6.32 -9.34
CA ASP A 25 -6.23 5.99 -10.25
C ASP A 25 -7.48 6.86 -10.09
N VAL A 26 -7.47 7.83 -9.17
CA VAL A 26 -8.59 8.78 -8.94
C VAL A 26 -8.28 10.22 -9.38
N VAL A 27 -7.11 10.44 -9.97
CA VAL A 27 -6.69 11.75 -10.49
C VAL A 27 -6.20 11.61 -11.93
N SER A 28 -6.35 12.64 -12.75
CA SER A 28 -5.70 12.76 -14.06
C SER A 28 -4.25 13.25 -13.92
N THR A 29 -3.48 13.26 -15.01
CA THR A 29 -2.09 13.78 -14.98
C THR A 29 -2.06 15.28 -14.68
N ASP A 30 -2.99 16.03 -15.26
CA ASP A 30 -3.09 17.48 -15.02
C ASP A 30 -3.49 17.77 -13.57
N GLU A 31 -4.50 17.08 -13.03
CA GLU A 31 -4.88 17.19 -11.61
C GLU A 31 -3.73 16.77 -10.69
N ALA A 32 -2.98 15.70 -11.02
CA ALA A 32 -1.83 15.29 -10.23
C ALA A 32 -0.71 16.35 -10.22
N ARG A 33 -0.48 17.03 -11.35
CA ARG A 33 0.49 18.11 -11.47
C ARG A 33 0.08 19.33 -10.63
N GLU A 34 -1.19 19.73 -10.69
CA GLU A 34 -1.75 20.79 -9.85
C GLU A 34 -1.65 20.45 -8.36
N LEU A 35 -2.00 19.21 -7.98
CA LEU A 35 -1.94 18.74 -6.60
C LEU A 35 -0.51 18.64 -6.04
N ALA A 36 0.49 18.46 -6.91
CA ALA A 36 1.90 18.38 -6.55
C ALA A 36 2.63 19.74 -6.66
N GLU A 37 2.00 20.78 -7.22
CA GLU A 37 2.62 22.09 -7.38
C GLU A 37 3.05 22.67 -6.03
N GLY A 38 4.34 23.05 -5.93
CA GLY A 38 4.93 23.55 -4.68
C GLY A 38 5.02 22.52 -3.56
N ARG A 39 4.77 21.23 -3.82
CA ARG A 39 4.76 20.14 -2.83
C ARG A 39 5.77 19.05 -3.20
N PRO A 40 7.09 19.32 -3.06
CA PRO A 40 8.16 18.42 -3.51
C PRO A 40 8.22 17.06 -2.78
N GLU A 41 7.53 16.94 -1.64
CA GLU A 41 7.41 15.71 -0.84
C GLU A 41 6.13 14.93 -1.16
N SER A 42 5.23 15.43 -2.02
CA SER A 42 3.99 14.75 -2.39
C SER A 42 4.27 13.36 -2.96
N PHE A 43 3.59 12.33 -2.47
CA PHE A 43 3.80 10.97 -2.97
C PHE A 43 3.36 10.78 -4.42
N LEU A 44 2.62 11.74 -5.01
CA LEU A 44 2.33 11.78 -6.44
C LEU A 44 3.60 11.72 -7.31
N HIS A 45 4.73 12.25 -6.85
CA HIS A 45 6.01 12.12 -7.57
C HIS A 45 6.45 10.65 -7.75
N VAL A 46 5.99 9.73 -6.88
CA VAL A 46 6.30 8.29 -6.96
C VAL A 46 5.21 7.51 -7.70
N ILE A 47 3.94 7.80 -7.41
CA ILE A 47 2.81 7.02 -7.96
C ILE A 47 2.25 7.56 -9.28
N ARG A 48 2.57 8.82 -9.62
CA ARG A 48 2.24 9.53 -10.87
C ARG A 48 3.48 10.28 -11.40
N PRO A 49 4.58 9.56 -11.68
CA PRO A 49 5.88 10.17 -11.95
C PRO A 49 5.93 10.95 -13.28
N GLU A 50 4.96 10.73 -14.16
CA GLU A 50 4.86 11.45 -15.42
C GLU A 50 4.67 12.97 -15.24
N ILE A 51 4.25 13.43 -14.04
CA ILE A 51 4.16 14.86 -13.72
C ILE A 51 5.54 15.55 -13.68
N ASP A 52 6.62 14.79 -13.50
CA ASP A 52 8.00 15.27 -13.44
C ASP A 52 8.75 15.11 -14.78
N LEU A 53 8.03 14.81 -15.86
CA LEU A 53 8.53 14.62 -17.21
C LEU A 53 7.94 15.67 -18.17
N PRO A 54 8.54 15.90 -19.35
CA PRO A 54 7.98 16.80 -20.36
C PRO A 54 6.55 16.42 -20.74
N ASP A 55 5.74 17.43 -21.07
CA ASP A 55 4.37 17.20 -21.53
C ASP A 55 4.33 16.29 -22.77
N GLY A 56 3.36 15.37 -22.78
CA GLY A 56 3.14 14.43 -23.88
C GLY A 56 3.87 13.09 -23.74
N VAL A 57 4.72 12.90 -22.73
CA VAL A 57 5.25 11.57 -22.39
C VAL A 57 4.08 10.68 -21.95
N ALA A 58 3.96 9.50 -22.54
CA ALA A 58 2.91 8.55 -22.21
C ALA A 58 3.12 7.99 -20.79
N PHE A 59 2.04 7.77 -20.04
CA PHE A 59 2.11 7.28 -18.66
C PHE A 59 2.81 5.91 -18.51
N ASN A 60 2.89 5.14 -19.60
CA ASN A 60 3.50 3.81 -19.65
C ASN A 60 4.86 3.80 -20.38
N ASP A 61 5.47 4.97 -20.59
CA ASP A 61 6.82 5.10 -21.13
C ASP A 61 7.87 4.61 -20.11
N ASP A 62 8.98 4.08 -20.60
CA ASP A 62 10.10 3.60 -19.79
C ASP A 62 10.60 4.68 -18.81
N ALA A 63 10.68 5.93 -19.29
CA ALA A 63 11.11 7.07 -18.50
C ALA A 63 10.20 7.36 -17.29
N VAL A 64 8.91 7.01 -17.34
CA VAL A 64 7.98 7.17 -16.22
C VAL A 64 8.36 6.24 -15.07
N TYR A 65 8.65 4.97 -15.37
CA TYR A 65 9.03 4.01 -14.34
C TYR A 65 10.41 4.31 -13.74
N GLU A 66 11.37 4.74 -14.58
CA GLU A 66 12.68 5.19 -14.12
C GLU A 66 12.57 6.43 -13.22
N LYS A 67 11.71 7.39 -13.59
CA LYS A 67 11.43 8.56 -12.75
C LYS A 67 10.79 8.16 -11.42
N ALA A 68 9.86 7.21 -11.42
CA ALA A 68 9.24 6.69 -10.21
C ALA A 68 10.27 6.13 -9.22
N ALA A 69 11.19 5.29 -9.71
CA ALA A 69 12.26 4.71 -8.91
C ALA A 69 13.21 5.80 -8.38
N SER A 70 13.66 6.72 -9.24
CA SER A 70 14.51 7.83 -8.85
C SER A 70 13.87 8.71 -7.78
N ASN A 71 12.56 8.96 -7.86
CA ASN A 71 11.83 9.73 -6.86
C ASN A 71 11.69 8.97 -5.52
N LEU A 72 11.44 7.66 -5.55
CA LEU A 72 11.40 6.84 -4.34
C LEU A 72 12.78 6.78 -3.65
N GLU A 73 13.86 6.59 -4.43
CA GLU A 73 15.23 6.63 -3.94
C GLU A 73 15.57 7.98 -3.32
N ARG A 74 15.19 9.08 -3.96
CA ARG A 74 15.36 10.43 -3.43
C ARG A 74 14.64 10.59 -2.09
N PHE A 75 13.39 10.17 -1.99
CA PHE A 75 12.61 10.24 -0.74
C PHE A 75 13.24 9.43 0.40
N LEU A 76 13.85 8.28 0.10
CA LEU A 76 14.60 7.51 1.10
C LEU A 76 15.90 8.21 1.50
N ALA A 77 16.62 8.78 0.53
CA ALA A 77 17.92 9.42 0.75
C ALA A 77 17.81 10.75 1.52
N ASP A 78 16.77 11.54 1.29
CA ASP A 78 16.53 12.84 1.94
C ASP A 78 15.72 12.74 3.26
N GLY A 79 15.32 11.52 3.64
CA GLY A 79 14.56 11.23 4.86
C GLY A 79 13.08 11.62 4.79
N THR A 80 12.54 11.92 3.61
CA THR A 80 11.09 12.08 3.41
C THR A 80 10.35 10.79 3.74
N LEU A 81 10.91 9.65 3.33
CA LEU A 81 10.46 8.30 3.68
C LEU A 81 11.58 7.57 4.43
N ALA A 82 11.19 6.68 5.33
CA ALA A 82 12.09 5.78 6.03
C ALA A 82 11.50 4.36 6.04
N ARG A 83 12.38 3.37 6.02
CA ARG A 83 12.02 1.96 6.19
C ARG A 83 12.02 1.63 7.68
N ASP A 84 10.96 0.96 8.16
CA ASP A 84 10.90 0.47 9.54
C ASP A 84 12.07 -0.48 9.84
N GLU A 85 12.69 -0.31 11.01
CA GLU A 85 13.82 -1.15 11.45
C GLU A 85 13.40 -2.60 11.71
N THR A 86 12.17 -2.79 12.20
CA THR A 86 11.59 -4.09 12.49
C THR A 86 10.29 -4.29 11.70
N PRO A 87 9.96 -5.52 11.28
CA PRO A 87 8.65 -5.80 10.70
C PRO A 87 7.53 -5.40 11.66
N SER A 88 6.53 -4.70 11.14
CA SER A 88 5.38 -4.26 11.94
C SER A 88 4.07 -4.39 11.19
N ILE A 89 2.97 -4.32 11.93
CA ILE A 89 1.62 -4.11 11.42
C ILE A 89 1.21 -2.69 11.81
N ALA A 90 0.30 -2.07 11.06
CA ALA A 90 -0.35 -0.84 11.49
C ALA A 90 -1.84 -1.05 11.68
N ILE A 91 -2.42 -0.38 12.68
CA ILE A 91 -3.85 -0.10 12.67
C ILE A 91 -4.03 1.28 12.07
N TYR A 92 -4.89 1.40 11.06
CA TYR A 92 -5.16 2.64 10.38
C TYR A 92 -6.63 3.02 10.51
N ARG A 93 -6.88 4.23 11.01
CA ARG A 93 -8.21 4.80 11.12
C ARG A 93 -8.37 5.98 10.18
N LEU A 94 -9.46 5.95 9.42
CA LEU A 94 -10.00 7.08 8.67
C LEU A 94 -11.24 7.60 9.40
N ALA A 95 -11.31 8.90 9.65
CA ALA A 95 -12.48 9.52 10.25
C ALA A 95 -12.94 10.75 9.47
N TRP A 96 -14.23 10.76 9.15
CA TRP A 96 -14.86 11.80 8.34
C TRP A 96 -16.32 11.95 8.76
N GLU A 97 -16.77 13.19 8.94
CA GLU A 97 -18.16 13.54 9.30
C GLU A 97 -18.75 12.72 10.48
N GLY A 98 -17.97 12.57 11.56
CA GLY A 98 -18.41 11.86 12.76
C GLY A 98 -18.43 10.32 12.64
N ARG A 99 -18.03 9.77 11.48
CA ARG A 99 -17.88 8.34 11.26
C ARG A 99 -16.41 7.95 11.27
N SER A 100 -16.14 6.67 11.51
CA SER A 100 -14.78 6.13 11.49
C SER A 100 -14.77 4.73 10.93
N GLN A 101 -13.72 4.44 10.18
CA GLN A 101 -13.38 3.11 9.69
C GLN A 101 -11.98 2.78 10.17
N TYR A 102 -11.79 1.55 10.63
CA TYR A 102 -10.49 1.01 11.00
C TYR A 102 -10.11 -0.07 9.99
N GLY A 103 -8.82 -0.16 9.71
CA GLY A 103 -8.23 -1.20 8.90
C GLY A 103 -6.89 -1.64 9.49
N ILE A 104 -6.43 -2.81 9.10
CA ILE A 104 -5.16 -3.38 9.53
C ILE A 104 -4.25 -3.39 8.31
N VAL A 105 -3.13 -2.68 8.40
CA VAL A 105 -2.10 -2.59 7.36
C VAL A 105 -1.08 -3.69 7.60
N CYS A 106 -1.15 -4.72 6.77
CA CYS A 106 -0.28 -5.89 6.73
C CYS A 106 -0.18 -6.36 5.28
N THR A 107 0.68 -7.36 5.01
CA THR A 107 0.69 -8.03 3.70
C THR A 107 -0.09 -9.33 3.75
N CYS A 108 -0.63 -9.75 2.61
CA CYS A 108 -1.26 -11.05 2.41
C CYS A 108 -0.41 -11.93 1.49
N HIS A 109 -0.50 -13.25 1.62
CA HIS A 109 0.24 -14.16 0.75
C HIS A 109 -0.42 -14.26 -0.65
N VAL A 110 0.37 -14.22 -1.72
CA VAL A 110 -0.11 -14.31 -3.11
C VAL A 110 -0.94 -15.55 -3.40
N ASP A 111 -0.53 -16.71 -2.87
CA ASP A 111 -1.32 -17.94 -3.01
C ASP A 111 -2.74 -17.84 -2.45
N ASP A 112 -3.01 -17.01 -1.42
CA ASP A 112 -4.39 -16.80 -0.92
C ASP A 112 -5.23 -16.01 -1.94
N TYR A 113 -4.60 -15.23 -2.82
CA TYR A 113 -5.26 -14.64 -3.99
C TYR A 113 -5.43 -15.65 -5.13
N GLU A 114 -4.40 -16.45 -5.42
CA GLU A 114 -4.43 -17.42 -6.52
C GLU A 114 -5.40 -18.58 -6.27
N ASN A 115 -5.51 -19.05 -5.03
CA ASN A 115 -6.44 -20.12 -4.64
C ASN A 115 -7.89 -19.63 -4.44
N GLY A 116 -8.13 -18.33 -4.51
CA GLY A 116 -9.45 -17.73 -4.39
C GLY A 116 -9.95 -17.55 -2.95
N SER A 117 -9.10 -17.59 -1.93
CA SER A 117 -9.45 -17.17 -0.56
C SER A 117 -9.60 -15.64 -0.47
N ILE A 118 -8.83 -14.87 -1.25
CA ILE A 118 -9.05 -13.44 -1.48
C ILE A 118 -9.99 -13.30 -2.68
N LYS A 119 -11.24 -12.96 -2.39
CA LYS A 119 -12.35 -12.90 -3.34
C LYS A 119 -12.29 -11.65 -4.20
N LYS A 120 -12.46 -11.87 -5.50
CA LYS A 120 -12.65 -10.85 -6.53
C LYS A 120 -14.13 -10.71 -6.84
N HIS A 121 -14.57 -9.49 -7.11
CA HIS A 121 -15.94 -9.21 -7.55
C HIS A 121 -16.00 -8.45 -8.89
N GLU A 122 -14.84 -8.10 -9.47
CA GLU A 122 -14.73 -7.51 -10.81
C GLU A 122 -13.58 -8.13 -11.60
N LYS A 123 -13.60 -7.89 -12.91
CA LYS A 123 -12.48 -8.21 -13.81
C LYS A 123 -11.55 -7.02 -13.92
N THR A 124 -10.27 -7.31 -14.03
CA THR A 124 -9.22 -6.34 -14.28
C THR A 124 -8.98 -6.16 -15.78
N ARG A 125 -8.36 -5.03 -16.14
CA ARG A 125 -7.94 -4.74 -17.50
C ARG A 125 -6.44 -5.02 -17.69
N PRO A 126 -6.03 -5.71 -18.77
CA PRO A 126 -4.63 -6.03 -19.02
C PRO A 126 -3.70 -4.81 -19.04
N ASP A 127 -4.12 -3.71 -19.66
CA ASP A 127 -3.30 -2.50 -19.76
C ASP A 127 -3.00 -1.86 -18.39
N LYS A 128 -3.97 -1.93 -17.46
CA LYS A 128 -3.81 -1.45 -16.08
C LYS A 128 -2.94 -2.38 -15.25
N GLU A 129 -3.05 -3.69 -15.48
CA GLU A 129 -2.18 -4.66 -14.82
C GLU A 129 -0.74 -4.58 -15.31
N ASP A 130 -0.51 -4.42 -16.61
CA ASP A 130 0.82 -4.32 -17.20
C ASP A 130 1.57 -3.12 -16.60
N ASP A 131 0.89 -1.97 -16.57
CA ASP A 131 1.41 -0.74 -16.00
C ASP A 131 1.77 -0.88 -14.53
N ARG A 132 0.86 -1.42 -13.71
CA ARG A 132 1.10 -1.57 -12.27
C ARG A 132 2.09 -2.68 -11.93
N THR A 133 2.12 -3.78 -12.69
CA THR A 133 3.12 -4.84 -12.54
C THR A 133 4.51 -4.29 -12.80
N ARG A 134 4.66 -3.50 -13.88
CA ARG A 134 5.93 -2.86 -14.22
C ARG A 134 6.36 -1.88 -13.13
N HIS A 135 5.45 -1.05 -12.62
CA HIS A 135 5.72 -0.13 -11.51
C HIS A 135 6.23 -0.88 -10.27
N VAL A 136 5.55 -1.95 -9.83
CA VAL A 136 5.99 -2.76 -8.68
C VAL A 136 7.37 -3.36 -8.90
N LEU A 137 7.62 -3.96 -10.08
CA LEU A 137 8.90 -4.60 -10.39
C LEU A 137 10.06 -3.59 -10.50
N THR A 138 9.81 -2.39 -11.02
CA THR A 138 10.84 -1.35 -11.17
C THR A 138 11.20 -0.72 -9.82
N LEU A 139 10.23 -0.50 -8.94
CA LEU A 139 10.47 0.12 -7.64
C LEU A 139 10.86 -0.89 -6.56
N ASP A 140 10.65 -2.19 -6.81
CA ASP A 140 10.75 -3.26 -5.82
C ASP A 140 9.89 -2.98 -4.56
N ALA A 141 8.71 -2.35 -4.77
CA ALA A 141 7.82 -1.93 -3.71
C ALA A 141 6.35 -1.84 -4.16
N HIS A 142 5.44 -2.16 -3.25
CA HIS A 142 4.01 -1.86 -3.40
C HIS A 142 3.73 -0.44 -2.91
N THR A 143 3.27 0.43 -3.82
CA THR A 143 3.10 1.87 -3.55
C THR A 143 1.65 2.30 -3.39
N GLY A 144 0.71 1.35 -3.30
CA GLY A 144 -0.71 1.66 -3.12
C GLY A 144 -1.43 0.57 -2.32
N PRO A 145 -1.94 0.86 -1.11
CA PRO A 145 -2.57 -0.14 -0.26
C PRO A 145 -3.92 -0.61 -0.82
N LEU A 146 -4.16 -1.92 -0.77
CA LEU A 146 -5.46 -2.51 -1.10
C LEU A 146 -6.47 -2.26 0.03
N MET A 147 -7.75 -2.15 -0.32
CA MET A 147 -8.81 -2.21 0.68
C MET A 147 -9.48 -3.57 0.62
N LEU A 148 -9.23 -4.39 1.65
CA LEU A 148 -9.84 -5.69 1.84
C LEU A 148 -10.83 -5.63 3.01
N THR A 149 -11.90 -6.41 2.94
CA THR A 149 -12.85 -6.61 4.02
C THR A 149 -12.98 -8.08 4.36
N PHE A 150 -13.47 -8.38 5.55
CA PHE A 150 -13.73 -9.74 6.03
C PHE A 150 -14.96 -9.71 6.93
N ARG A 151 -15.48 -10.89 7.27
CA ARG A 151 -16.59 -10.99 8.22
C ARG A 151 -16.11 -10.60 9.61
N ASP A 152 -16.97 -9.94 10.38
CA ASP A 152 -16.68 -9.55 11.75
C ASP A 152 -16.15 -10.74 12.57
N ASP A 153 -15.12 -10.49 13.37
CA ASP A 153 -14.44 -11.46 14.20
C ASP A 153 -14.13 -10.84 15.57
N GLU A 154 -14.62 -11.48 16.64
CA GLU A 154 -14.55 -10.94 18.00
C GLU A 154 -13.12 -10.83 18.54
N GLU A 155 -12.20 -11.69 18.09
CA GLU A 155 -10.79 -11.61 18.46
C GLU A 155 -10.15 -10.38 17.85
N ILE A 156 -10.38 -10.17 16.54
CA ILE A 156 -9.86 -9.02 15.82
C ILE A 156 -10.43 -7.71 16.40
N ASP A 157 -11.73 -7.64 16.69
CA ASP A 157 -12.36 -6.45 17.28
C ASP A 157 -11.78 -6.11 18.65
N ARG A 158 -11.57 -7.13 19.50
CA ARG A 158 -10.98 -6.93 20.83
C ARG A 158 -9.53 -6.45 20.74
N ARG A 159 -8.75 -6.99 19.80
CA ARG A 159 -7.38 -6.53 19.54
C ARG A 159 -7.34 -5.10 19.05
N LEU A 160 -8.21 -4.76 18.10
CA LEU A 160 -8.35 -3.41 17.60
C LEU A 160 -8.63 -2.43 18.74
N ALA A 161 -9.55 -2.76 19.64
CA ALA A 161 -9.86 -1.94 20.81
C ALA A 161 -8.66 -1.78 21.75
N LEU A 162 -7.90 -2.85 22.02
CA LEU A 162 -6.73 -2.84 22.90
C LEU A 162 -5.59 -1.98 22.33
N ASP A 163 -5.24 -2.23 21.07
CA ASP A 163 -4.04 -1.68 20.44
C ASP A 163 -4.21 -0.24 19.95
N THR A 164 -5.43 0.31 20.05
CA THR A 164 -5.74 1.71 19.75
C THR A 164 -5.94 2.58 20.99
N THR A 165 -5.73 2.04 22.20
CA THR A 165 -5.81 2.82 23.45
C THR A 165 -4.63 3.79 23.66
N GLY A 166 -3.49 3.49 23.04
CA GLY A 166 -2.26 4.26 23.16
C GLY A 166 -2.21 5.51 22.27
N ARG A 167 -1.11 6.26 22.41
CA ARG A 167 -0.83 7.41 21.53
C ARG A 167 -0.55 6.91 20.10
N PRO A 168 -1.23 7.45 19.07
CA PRO A 168 -0.95 7.08 17.69
C PRO A 168 0.45 7.52 17.24
N SER A 169 1.06 6.72 16.36
CA SER A 169 2.34 7.04 15.73
C SER A 169 2.20 8.15 14.68
N VAL A 170 1.06 8.22 14.00
CA VAL A 170 0.72 9.28 13.04
C VAL A 170 -0.69 9.78 13.31
N HIS A 171 -0.88 11.10 13.31
CA HIS A 171 -2.20 11.71 13.42
C HIS A 171 -2.23 13.06 12.71
N PHE A 172 -3.02 13.19 11.66
CA PHE A 172 -3.22 14.46 10.95
C PHE A 172 -4.58 14.50 10.25
N LYS A 173 -4.99 15.72 9.85
CA LYS A 173 -6.18 15.95 9.03
C LYS A 173 -5.74 16.41 7.64
N SER A 174 -6.19 15.72 6.59
CA SER A 174 -5.95 16.07 5.19
C SER A 174 -6.84 17.23 4.75
N SER A 175 -6.53 17.82 3.60
CA SER A 175 -7.24 18.97 3.03
C SER A 175 -8.69 18.67 2.65
N ASP A 176 -9.02 17.42 2.34
CA ASP A 176 -10.38 16.93 2.07
C ASP A 176 -11.22 16.73 3.36
N GLY A 177 -10.63 16.98 4.53
CA GLY A 177 -11.29 16.92 5.82
C GLY A 177 -11.26 15.56 6.51
N VAL A 178 -10.61 14.55 5.91
CA VAL A 178 -10.44 13.24 6.54
C VAL A 178 -9.34 13.31 7.61
N THR A 179 -9.59 12.71 8.77
CA THR A 179 -8.57 12.54 9.81
C THR A 179 -7.98 11.16 9.73
N HIS A 180 -6.67 11.12 9.50
CA HIS A 180 -5.85 9.94 9.37
C HIS A 180 -5.16 9.66 10.72
N THR A 181 -5.29 8.46 11.25
CA THR A 181 -4.62 8.05 12.49
C THR A 181 -4.04 6.66 12.36
N LEU A 182 -2.74 6.49 12.65
CA LEU A 182 -2.09 5.19 12.62
C LEU A 182 -1.51 4.84 13.99
N TRP A 183 -1.59 3.56 14.35
CA TRP A 183 -0.88 2.96 15.47
C TRP A 183 0.06 1.89 14.92
N THR A 184 1.35 2.00 15.23
CA THR A 184 2.34 0.98 14.85
C THR A 184 2.34 -0.14 15.89
N ILE A 185 2.19 -1.38 15.45
CA ILE A 185 2.15 -2.57 16.29
C ILE A 185 3.41 -3.40 15.99
N THR A 186 4.28 -3.52 16.99
CA THR A 186 5.51 -4.32 16.91
C THR A 186 5.30 -5.75 17.43
N GLU A 187 4.39 -5.93 18.38
CA GLU A 187 3.95 -7.25 18.86
C GLU A 187 2.90 -7.82 17.90
N THR A 188 3.37 -8.40 16.80
CA THR A 188 2.54 -8.73 15.63
C THR A 188 2.00 -10.16 15.63
N GLU A 189 2.67 -11.09 16.31
CA GLU A 189 2.25 -12.51 16.38
C GLU A 189 0.78 -12.70 16.76
N PRO A 190 0.23 -11.95 17.74
CA PRO A 190 -1.16 -12.14 18.11
C PRO A 190 -2.16 -11.72 17.00
N TRP A 191 -1.79 -10.78 16.13
CA TRP A 191 -2.56 -10.42 14.93
C TRP A 191 -2.48 -11.50 13.86
N VAL A 192 -1.27 -12.02 13.61
CA VAL A 192 -1.05 -13.12 12.66
C VAL A 192 -1.89 -14.33 13.05
N GLU A 193 -1.90 -14.69 14.34
CA GLU A 193 -2.69 -15.81 14.85
C GLU A 193 -4.20 -15.58 14.71
N ALA A 194 -4.69 -14.38 15.03
CA ALA A 194 -6.12 -14.06 14.88
C ALA A 194 -6.59 -14.24 13.43
N PHE A 195 -5.79 -13.81 12.45
CA PHE A 195 -6.13 -13.93 11.03
C PHE A 195 -6.10 -15.37 10.49
N ARG A 196 -5.55 -16.34 11.24
CA ARG A 196 -5.66 -17.76 10.84
C ARG A 196 -7.12 -18.23 10.79
N ASN A 197 -7.99 -17.66 11.64
CA ASN A 197 -9.43 -17.99 11.70
C ASN A 197 -10.26 -17.25 10.64
N VAL A 198 -9.67 -16.32 9.89
CA VAL A 198 -10.35 -15.63 8.79
C VAL A 198 -10.26 -16.50 7.53
N ASP A 199 -11.38 -17.06 7.09
CA ASP A 199 -11.41 -17.94 5.91
C ASP A 199 -11.18 -17.17 4.61
N GLU A 200 -11.83 -16.01 4.46
CA GLU A 200 -11.91 -15.27 3.21
C GLU A 200 -11.72 -13.77 3.44
N LEU A 201 -10.97 -13.14 2.54
CA LEU A 201 -10.95 -11.69 2.39
C LEU A 201 -11.71 -11.32 1.13
N TYR A 202 -12.33 -10.15 1.09
CA TYR A 202 -13.03 -9.64 -0.07
C TYR A 202 -12.38 -8.33 -0.49
N ILE A 203 -11.93 -8.26 -1.75
CA ILE A 203 -11.39 -7.01 -2.28
C ILE A 203 -12.54 -6.03 -2.37
N ALA A 204 -12.47 -4.92 -1.63
CA ALA A 204 -13.40 -3.80 -1.73
C ALA A 204 -12.89 -2.74 -2.71
N ASP A 205 -11.57 -2.53 -2.74
CA ASP A 205 -10.88 -1.69 -3.72
C ASP A 205 -9.46 -2.23 -4.01
N GLY A 206 -9.02 -2.10 -5.26
CA GLY A 206 -7.66 -2.43 -5.69
C GLY A 206 -7.50 -3.74 -6.47
N HIS A 207 -8.49 -4.22 -7.21
CA HIS A 207 -8.38 -5.47 -7.98
C HIS A 207 -7.20 -5.46 -8.96
N HIS A 208 -6.95 -4.35 -9.65
CA HIS A 208 -5.80 -4.18 -10.54
C HIS A 208 -4.47 -4.28 -9.78
N ARG A 209 -4.40 -3.72 -8.56
CA ARG A 209 -3.20 -3.79 -7.71
C ARG A 209 -2.96 -5.22 -7.20
N ALA A 210 -4.01 -5.92 -6.79
CA ALA A 210 -3.91 -7.33 -6.38
C ALA A 210 -3.48 -8.25 -7.55
N ALA A 211 -4.07 -8.06 -8.73
CA ALA A 211 -3.68 -8.79 -9.94
C ALA A 211 -2.22 -8.50 -10.33
N SER A 212 -1.80 -7.24 -10.25
CA SER A 212 -0.43 -6.83 -10.57
C SER A 212 0.58 -7.37 -9.57
N ALA A 213 0.24 -7.41 -8.28
CA ALA A 213 1.07 -8.02 -7.25
C ALA A 213 1.26 -9.52 -7.52
N ALA A 214 0.18 -10.25 -7.87
CA ALA A 214 0.28 -11.66 -8.23
C ALA A 214 1.16 -11.89 -9.48
N ARG A 215 1.03 -11.03 -10.50
CA ARG A 215 1.88 -11.09 -11.70
C ARG A 215 3.35 -10.79 -11.41
N ALA A 216 3.62 -9.81 -10.53
CA ALA A 216 4.98 -9.48 -10.10
C ALA A 216 5.60 -10.67 -9.32
N ALA A 217 4.84 -11.27 -8.39
CA ALA A 217 5.26 -12.46 -7.65
C ALA A 217 5.59 -13.63 -8.59
N ALA A 218 4.71 -13.92 -9.57
CA ALA A 218 4.94 -14.97 -10.55
C ALA A 218 6.25 -14.76 -11.34
N ARG A 219 6.49 -13.52 -11.80
CA ARG A 219 7.74 -13.18 -12.50
C ARG A 219 8.97 -13.32 -11.61
N ARG A 220 8.88 -12.92 -10.33
CA ARG A 220 9.97 -13.10 -9.36
C ARG A 220 10.24 -14.58 -9.06
N ARG A 221 9.21 -15.43 -9.00
CA ARG A 221 9.36 -16.89 -8.87
C ARG A 221 10.12 -17.50 -10.05
N GLU A 222 9.83 -17.04 -11.28
CA GLU A 222 10.57 -17.46 -12.48
C GLU A 222 12.04 -17.00 -12.47
N GLU A 223 12.29 -15.76 -12.05
CA GLU A 223 13.64 -15.19 -11.91
C GLU A 223 14.43 -15.83 -10.75
N CYS A 224 13.74 -16.37 -9.73
CA CYS A 224 14.32 -16.94 -8.52
C CYS A 224 13.71 -18.32 -8.19
N PRO A 225 13.97 -19.38 -9.00
CA PRO A 225 13.31 -20.68 -8.89
C PRO A 225 13.66 -21.48 -7.61
N HIS A 226 14.66 -21.02 -6.85
CA HIS A 226 15.10 -21.63 -5.59
C HIS A 226 14.76 -20.79 -4.37
N ALA A 227 13.98 -19.71 -4.55
CA ALA A 227 13.52 -18.91 -3.43
C ALA A 227 12.58 -19.71 -2.53
N ASP A 228 12.60 -19.37 -1.25
CA ASP A 228 11.67 -19.94 -0.27
C ASP A 228 10.22 -19.56 -0.61
N HIS A 229 9.28 -20.40 -0.19
CA HIS A 229 7.86 -20.08 -0.23
C HIS A 229 7.55 -18.80 0.56
N ASP A 230 8.29 -18.52 1.63
CA ASP A 230 8.14 -17.31 2.44
C ASP A 230 8.90 -16.08 1.92
N ALA A 231 9.52 -16.15 0.73
CA ALA A 231 10.23 -15.02 0.12
C ALA A 231 9.36 -13.76 0.01
N GLU A 232 9.95 -12.56 0.20
CA GLU A 232 9.22 -11.29 0.30
C GLU A 232 8.30 -11.02 -0.89
N PHE A 233 8.69 -11.40 -2.11
CA PHE A 233 7.87 -11.20 -3.31
C PHE A 233 6.60 -12.06 -3.37
N ASN A 234 6.41 -13.01 -2.43
CA ASN A 234 5.16 -13.77 -2.28
C ASN A 234 4.14 -13.07 -1.38
N TRP A 235 4.45 -11.87 -0.88
CA TRP A 235 3.61 -11.08 0.03
C TRP A 235 3.35 -9.70 -0.54
N PHE A 236 2.12 -9.20 -0.43
CA PHE A 236 1.70 -7.91 -0.99
C PHE A 236 0.68 -7.17 -0.12
#